data_AF-A0A524NN24-F1
#
_entry.id   AF-A0A524NN24-F1
#
_cell.length_a   1.000
_cell.length_b   1.000
_cell.length_c   1.000
_cell.angle_alpha   90.00
_cell.angle_beta   90.00
_cell.angle_gamma   90.00
#
_symmetry.space_group_name_H-M   'P 1'
#
loop_
_entity.id
_entity.type
_entity.pdbx_description
1 polymer ?
#
loop_
_entity_poly.entity_id
_entity_poly.type
_entity_poly.pdbx_seq_one_letter_code
_entity_poly.pdbx_strand_id
1 'polypeptide(L)'
;MKKHAFIMIFSLGLMLLVVPIQRVISQIEDDVIVIRPQEIDDVLNNPGMGFMTFQRFNGDLLNEGSAWTEGFPIDYQEFNGDLSNLNYPSTTIAYWRVYWKFMEPEEGNYRWDLLDRALETARSRGQTLLLRIAPYGTGAERDVPHWYRDMVGPEKEWAYSNPVNKWMVDPEDERYAKYFGGFIRALGLRYDGHPDLEAVDLSIVGAWGEGAGSELLSQPAREALVNSYTDSFRKTPLIALLMDKETNMYANSQIPVGWRIDCIGDLGFWAEDQNGWTHMYDFYPQEIINCRLENDWLRSPLSFEICGTFLRWRDQEGYDREDVKYIINETLKWHISSFNAKSSPVPEEWEDLVEEWLKRMGYRFVLRRFSYP
;
A
#
# COMPACT_ATOMS: atom_id res chain seq x y z
N MET A 1 92.10 -52.09 -17.31
CA MET A 1 91.81 -50.80 -16.62
C MET A 1 90.77 -51.06 -15.54
N LYS A 2 91.18 -50.91 -14.27
CA LYS A 2 90.32 -51.05 -13.09
C LYS A 2 89.29 -49.92 -13.04
N LYS A 3 88.01 -50.22 -12.78
CA LYS A 3 87.08 -49.25 -12.20
C LYS A 3 86.41 -49.88 -10.99
N HIS A 4 86.58 -49.21 -9.86
CA HIS A 4 86.13 -49.61 -8.54
C HIS A 4 84.63 -49.37 -8.37
N ALA A 5 84.01 -50.26 -7.60
CA ALA A 5 82.67 -50.13 -7.07
C ALA A 5 82.55 -48.88 -6.18
N PHE A 6 81.43 -48.17 -6.33
CA PHE A 6 80.96 -47.20 -5.35
C PHE A 6 79.56 -47.65 -4.93
N ILE A 7 79.44 -48.16 -3.71
CA ILE A 7 78.17 -48.48 -3.07
C ILE A 7 77.64 -47.16 -2.51
N MET A 8 76.54 -46.66 -3.08
CA MET A 8 75.81 -45.51 -2.53
C MET A 8 74.70 -46.04 -1.64
N ILE A 9 74.87 -45.89 -0.33
CA ILE A 9 73.83 -46.15 0.68
C ILE A 9 72.87 -44.96 0.62
N PHE A 10 71.68 -45.16 0.06
CA PHE A 10 70.57 -44.22 0.21
C PHE A 10 69.84 -44.55 1.52
N SER A 11 70.04 -43.73 2.54
CA SER A 11 69.21 -43.75 3.75
C SER A 11 67.80 -43.29 3.39
N LEU A 12 66.84 -44.21 3.44
CA LEU A 12 65.41 -43.92 3.32
C LEU A 12 64.97 -43.19 4.61
N GLY A 13 64.94 -41.85 4.58
CA GLY A 13 64.35 -41.06 5.65
C GLY A 13 62.82 -41.23 5.63
N LEU A 14 62.29 -41.99 6.59
CA LEU A 14 60.84 -42.11 6.79
C LEU A 14 60.30 -40.80 7.38
N MET A 15 59.81 -39.90 6.53
CA MET A 15 59.09 -38.70 6.96
C MET A 15 57.70 -39.14 7.45
N LEU A 16 57.56 -39.34 8.76
CA LEU A 16 56.26 -39.52 9.42
C LEU A 16 55.47 -38.21 9.31
N LEU A 17 54.55 -38.17 8.35
CA LEU A 17 53.48 -37.17 8.30
C LEU A 17 52.58 -37.37 9.52
N VAL A 18 52.86 -36.63 10.60
CA VAL A 18 51.94 -36.48 11.73
C VAL A 18 50.80 -35.59 11.24
N VAL A 19 49.75 -36.20 10.71
CA VAL A 19 48.48 -35.51 10.50
C VAL A 19 47.88 -35.31 11.89
N PRO A 20 47.76 -34.07 12.41
CA PRO A 20 47.09 -33.86 13.68
C PRO A 20 45.64 -34.32 13.49
N ILE A 21 45.27 -35.39 14.19
CA ILE A 21 43.86 -35.79 14.33
C ILE A 21 43.21 -34.70 15.17
N GLN A 22 42.77 -33.62 14.53
CA GLN A 22 41.84 -32.70 15.16
C GLN A 22 40.57 -33.50 15.43
N ARG A 23 40.36 -33.86 16.70
CA ARG A 23 39.05 -34.34 17.13
C ARG A 23 38.07 -33.20 16.84
N VAL A 24 37.22 -33.40 15.84
CA VAL A 24 36.08 -32.53 15.59
C VAL A 24 35.13 -32.77 16.75
N ILE A 25 35.23 -31.93 17.78
CA ILE A 25 34.29 -31.93 18.89
C ILE A 25 33.04 -31.20 18.38
N SER A 26 31.91 -31.89 18.38
CA SER A 26 30.62 -31.25 18.10
C SER A 26 30.40 -30.15 19.13
N GLN A 27 30.07 -28.94 18.67
CA GLN A 27 29.64 -27.83 19.54
C GLN A 27 28.16 -27.93 19.90
N ILE A 28 27.44 -28.90 19.33
CA ILE A 28 26.04 -29.20 19.64
C ILE A 28 26.05 -30.44 20.53
N GLU A 29 25.34 -30.38 21.66
CA GLU A 29 25.15 -31.51 22.57
C GLU A 29 24.57 -32.73 21.83
N ASP A 30 25.00 -33.93 22.22
CA ASP A 30 24.68 -35.18 21.50
C ASP A 30 23.16 -35.45 21.44
N ASP A 31 22.40 -34.93 22.39
CA ASP A 31 20.94 -35.07 22.48
C ASP A 31 20.17 -33.93 21.78
N VAL A 32 20.85 -33.03 21.05
CA VAL A 32 20.18 -31.90 20.39
C VAL A 32 20.01 -32.15 18.90
N ILE A 33 18.76 -32.30 18.45
CA ILE A 33 18.42 -32.35 17.03
C ILE A 33 18.40 -30.93 16.49
N VAL A 34 19.19 -30.68 15.44
CA VAL A 34 19.24 -29.38 14.75
C VAL A 34 18.63 -29.50 13.37
N ILE A 35 17.57 -28.74 13.14
CA ILE A 35 16.90 -28.65 11.84
C ILE A 35 17.22 -27.29 11.20
N ARG A 36 17.61 -27.35 9.92
CA ARG A 36 17.82 -26.18 9.05
C ARG A 36 16.88 -26.34 7.86
N PRO A 37 15.66 -25.77 7.92
CA PRO A 37 14.71 -25.85 6.83
C PRO A 37 15.28 -25.26 5.54
N GLN A 38 14.87 -25.80 4.41
CA GLN A 38 15.08 -25.14 3.13
C GLN A 38 14.16 -23.91 3.05
N GLU A 39 14.74 -22.77 2.71
CA GLU A 39 13.98 -21.56 2.43
C GLU A 39 13.18 -21.78 1.14
N ILE A 40 11.87 -21.51 1.22
CA ILE A 40 11.03 -21.38 0.04
C ILE A 40 11.18 -19.99 -0.55
N ASP A 41 11.02 -19.88 -1.86
CA ASP A 41 11.01 -18.60 -2.59
C ASP A 41 9.65 -18.33 -3.24
N ASP A 42 8.61 -19.05 -2.81
CA ASP A 42 7.25 -18.86 -3.30
C ASP A 42 6.69 -17.50 -2.87
N VAL A 43 5.78 -16.96 -3.69
CA VAL A 43 4.92 -15.82 -3.31
C VAL A 43 4.04 -16.24 -2.13
N LEU A 44 4.00 -15.39 -1.10
CA LEU A 44 3.19 -15.61 0.10
C LEU A 44 2.11 -14.53 0.21
N ASN A 45 0.85 -14.96 0.29
CA ASN A 45 -0.29 -14.08 0.55
C ASN A 45 -0.40 -13.82 2.06
N ASN A 46 0.58 -13.10 2.61
CA ASN A 46 0.59 -12.73 4.01
C ASN A 46 -0.41 -11.60 4.29
N PRO A 47 -0.90 -11.44 5.53
CA PRO A 47 -1.74 -10.31 5.91
C PRO A 47 -1.02 -8.96 5.73
N GLY A 48 -1.75 -7.96 5.25
CA GLY A 48 -1.31 -6.57 5.15
C GLY A 48 -0.22 -6.27 4.12
N MET A 49 -0.01 -7.17 3.15
CA MET A 49 0.95 -6.94 2.07
C MET A 49 0.47 -7.45 0.71
N GLY A 50 1.20 -7.07 -0.34
CA GLY A 50 0.97 -7.56 -1.70
C GLY A 50 0.02 -6.67 -2.48
N PHE A 51 -0.54 -7.19 -3.56
CA PHE A 51 -1.57 -6.47 -4.30
C PHE A 51 -2.84 -6.33 -3.45
N MET A 52 -3.77 -5.50 -3.87
CA MET A 52 -5.12 -5.43 -3.32
C MET A 52 -6.18 -5.41 -4.40
N THR A 53 -7.37 -5.95 -4.13
CA THR A 53 -8.53 -5.65 -4.98
C THR A 53 -8.99 -4.22 -4.71
N PHE A 54 -9.55 -3.55 -5.71
CA PHE A 54 -10.05 -2.18 -5.59
C PHE A 54 -11.49 -2.09 -6.06
N GLN A 55 -12.36 -1.64 -5.17
CA GLN A 55 -13.82 -1.55 -5.40
C GLN A 55 -14.43 -2.91 -5.78
N ARG A 56 -13.79 -3.98 -5.31
CA ARG A 56 -14.06 -5.39 -5.59
C ARG A 56 -13.48 -6.27 -4.49
N PHE A 57 -13.86 -7.53 -4.48
CA PHE A 57 -13.30 -8.56 -3.62
C PHE A 57 -12.70 -9.71 -4.45
N ASN A 58 -11.89 -10.57 -3.82
CA ASN A 58 -11.40 -11.81 -4.42
C ASN A 58 -12.56 -12.63 -5.01
N GLY A 59 -12.36 -13.16 -6.22
CA GLY A 59 -13.41 -13.90 -6.95
C GLY A 59 -14.39 -13.05 -7.77
N ASP A 60 -14.38 -11.72 -7.62
CA ASP A 60 -15.13 -10.84 -8.52
C ASP A 60 -14.46 -10.76 -9.90
N LEU A 61 -15.24 -10.48 -10.95
CA LEU A 61 -14.68 -10.08 -12.24
C LEU A 61 -13.93 -8.75 -12.09
N LEU A 62 -12.75 -8.65 -12.68
CA LEU A 62 -11.94 -7.42 -12.71
C LEU A 62 -12.61 -6.28 -13.49
N ASN A 63 -12.00 -5.10 -13.49
CA ASN A 63 -12.40 -4.03 -14.39
C ASN A 63 -12.16 -4.39 -15.86
N GLU A 64 -13.04 -3.93 -16.74
CA GLU A 64 -12.90 -4.11 -18.18
C GLU A 64 -11.88 -3.11 -18.76
N GLY A 65 -10.89 -3.63 -19.48
CA GLY A 65 -9.87 -2.81 -20.14
C GLY A 65 -9.10 -1.93 -19.16
N SER A 66 -8.85 -0.68 -19.54
CA SER A 66 -8.13 0.30 -18.73
C SER A 66 -9.03 1.18 -17.85
N ALA A 67 -10.33 0.91 -17.79
CA ALA A 67 -11.27 1.66 -16.97
C ALA A 67 -11.28 1.18 -15.52
N TRP A 68 -11.82 2.00 -14.61
CA TRP A 68 -12.13 1.58 -13.25
C TRP A 68 -13.32 2.37 -12.69
N THR A 69 -13.95 1.82 -11.66
CA THR A 69 -15.00 2.48 -10.88
C THR A 69 -14.42 2.95 -9.55
N GLU A 70 -14.94 4.04 -8.98
CA GLU A 70 -14.61 4.46 -7.61
C GLU A 70 -15.61 5.45 -7.01
N GLY A 71 -15.68 5.47 -5.67
CA GLY A 71 -16.41 6.47 -4.90
C GLY A 71 -17.91 6.21 -4.75
N PHE A 72 -18.45 5.21 -5.46
CA PHE A 72 -19.86 4.84 -5.41
C PHE A 72 -20.14 3.79 -4.32
N PRO A 73 -21.42 3.52 -4.00
CA PRO A 73 -21.76 2.41 -3.11
C PRO A 73 -21.19 1.08 -3.62
N ILE A 74 -20.96 0.18 -2.67
CA ILE A 74 -20.37 -1.14 -2.92
C ILE A 74 -21.29 -1.96 -3.83
N ASP A 75 -20.76 -2.36 -4.98
CA ASP A 75 -21.43 -3.27 -5.91
C ASP A 75 -20.98 -4.71 -5.63
N TYR A 76 -21.95 -5.60 -5.41
CA TYR A 76 -21.70 -6.98 -5.01
C TYR A 76 -22.01 -7.91 -6.18
N GLN A 77 -20.99 -8.63 -6.65
CA GLN A 77 -21.16 -9.63 -7.71
C GLN A 77 -21.58 -10.99 -7.13
N GLU A 78 -22.23 -11.81 -7.96
CA GLU A 78 -22.52 -13.20 -7.60
C GLU A 78 -21.22 -13.96 -7.38
N PHE A 79 -21.07 -14.55 -6.20
CA PHE A 79 -19.88 -15.31 -5.83
C PHE A 79 -20.09 -16.80 -6.15
N ASN A 80 -19.25 -17.35 -7.02
CA ASN A 80 -19.32 -18.74 -7.46
C ASN A 80 -18.51 -19.71 -6.56
N GLY A 81 -17.83 -19.20 -5.52
CA GLY A 81 -16.97 -19.97 -4.63
C GLY A 81 -15.48 -20.00 -5.04
N ASP A 82 -15.13 -19.49 -6.21
CA ASP A 82 -13.74 -19.34 -6.65
C ASP A 82 -13.22 -17.96 -6.22
N LEU A 83 -12.11 -17.97 -5.47
CA LEU A 83 -11.46 -16.75 -4.98
C LEU A 83 -10.49 -16.14 -6.02
N SER A 84 -10.22 -16.84 -7.11
CA SER A 84 -9.27 -16.38 -8.12
C SER A 84 -9.80 -15.20 -8.93
N ASN A 85 -8.90 -14.29 -9.29
CA ASN A 85 -9.16 -13.24 -10.26
C ASN A 85 -8.26 -13.49 -11.47
N LEU A 86 -8.84 -13.57 -12.67
CA LEU A 86 -8.09 -13.88 -13.88
C LEU A 86 -7.01 -12.81 -14.17
N ASN A 87 -5.76 -13.23 -14.39
CA ASN A 87 -4.61 -12.37 -14.65
C ASN A 87 -4.37 -11.32 -13.56
N TYR A 88 -4.62 -11.68 -12.29
CA TYR A 88 -4.37 -10.81 -11.16
C TYR A 88 -3.85 -11.63 -9.97
N PRO A 89 -2.86 -11.12 -9.22
CA PRO A 89 -2.36 -11.82 -8.06
C PRO A 89 -3.46 -12.05 -7.01
N SER A 90 -3.40 -13.19 -6.33
CA SER A 90 -4.16 -13.38 -5.09
C SER A 90 -3.77 -12.33 -4.05
N THR A 91 -4.71 -11.93 -3.21
CA THR A 91 -4.49 -10.86 -2.24
C THR A 91 -5.29 -11.07 -0.96
N THR A 92 -4.80 -10.49 0.14
CA THR A 92 -5.43 -10.46 1.47
C THR A 92 -6.09 -9.12 1.78
N ILE A 93 -6.12 -8.16 0.85
CA ILE A 93 -6.65 -6.80 1.10
C ILE A 93 -7.69 -6.45 0.03
N ALA A 94 -8.85 -5.97 0.47
CA ALA A 94 -9.85 -5.33 -0.37
C ALA A 94 -9.90 -3.83 -0.05
N TYR A 95 -9.49 -2.98 -0.99
CA TYR A 95 -9.53 -1.53 -0.83
C TYR A 95 -10.81 -0.94 -1.41
N TRP A 96 -11.58 -0.25 -0.57
CA TRP A 96 -12.79 0.44 -0.96
C TRP A 96 -12.69 1.94 -0.67
N ARG A 97 -13.05 2.76 -1.66
CA ARG A 97 -13.20 4.21 -1.56
C ARG A 97 -14.67 4.57 -1.77
N VAL A 98 -15.34 5.10 -0.75
CA VAL A 98 -16.77 5.43 -0.81
C VAL A 98 -16.96 6.90 -0.48
N TYR A 99 -17.83 7.62 -1.21
CA TYR A 99 -18.11 9.02 -0.88
C TYR A 99 -19.00 9.16 0.36
N TRP A 100 -18.73 10.20 1.14
CA TRP A 100 -19.47 10.59 2.34
C TRP A 100 -20.99 10.65 2.10
N LYS A 101 -21.42 11.19 0.96
CA LYS A 101 -22.84 11.26 0.56
C LYS A 101 -23.60 9.93 0.62
N PHE A 102 -22.92 8.81 0.42
CA PHE A 102 -23.53 7.49 0.44
C PHE A 102 -23.50 6.86 1.83
N MET A 103 -22.57 7.30 2.67
CA MET A 103 -22.42 6.85 4.05
C MET A 103 -23.32 7.62 5.02
N GLU A 104 -23.63 8.88 4.73
CA GLU A 104 -24.51 9.73 5.55
C GLU A 104 -25.56 10.42 4.65
N PRO A 105 -26.56 9.67 4.14
CA PRO A 105 -27.59 10.23 3.26
C PRO A 105 -28.46 11.29 3.95
N GLU A 106 -28.60 11.21 5.28
CA GLU A 106 -29.28 12.21 6.14
C GLU A 106 -28.37 12.51 7.35
N GLU A 107 -28.40 13.74 7.85
CA GLU A 107 -27.55 14.19 8.98
C GLU A 107 -27.70 13.25 10.19
N GLY A 108 -26.58 12.66 10.64
CA GLY A 108 -26.52 11.74 11.77
C GLY A 108 -27.03 10.31 11.49
N ASN A 109 -27.57 10.03 10.29
CA ASN A 109 -28.10 8.72 9.91
C ASN A 109 -27.09 7.98 9.03
N TYR A 110 -26.15 7.30 9.68
CA TYR A 110 -25.06 6.60 9.03
C TYR A 110 -25.45 5.21 8.50
N ARG A 111 -25.01 4.89 7.28
CA ARG A 111 -25.21 3.60 6.59
C ARG A 111 -24.20 2.54 7.02
N TRP A 112 -24.17 2.24 8.31
CA TRP A 112 -23.29 1.21 8.88
C TRP A 112 -23.47 -0.17 8.26
N ASP A 113 -24.69 -0.48 7.80
CA ASP A 113 -25.02 -1.73 7.12
C ASP A 113 -24.17 -1.97 5.86
N LEU A 114 -23.77 -0.91 5.16
CA LEU A 114 -22.90 -1.02 3.98
C LEU A 114 -21.50 -1.48 4.36
N LEU A 115 -20.92 -0.93 5.44
CA LEU A 115 -19.59 -1.29 5.91
C LEU A 115 -19.58 -2.65 6.62
N ASP A 116 -20.61 -2.95 7.41
CA ASP A 116 -20.74 -4.25 8.08
C ASP A 116 -20.78 -5.38 7.05
N ARG A 117 -21.52 -5.20 5.94
CA ARG A 117 -21.53 -6.15 4.83
C ARG A 117 -20.20 -6.23 4.09
N ALA A 118 -19.49 -5.09 3.94
CA ALA A 118 -18.18 -5.06 3.29
C ALA A 118 -17.12 -5.83 4.07
N LEU A 119 -17.06 -5.61 5.39
CA LEU A 119 -16.18 -6.32 6.32
C LEU A 119 -16.44 -7.83 6.28
N GLU A 120 -17.71 -8.22 6.39
CA GLU A 120 -18.10 -9.64 6.32
C GLU A 120 -17.75 -10.27 4.97
N THR A 121 -17.94 -9.53 3.88
CA THR A 121 -17.63 -10.02 2.53
C THR A 121 -16.12 -10.18 2.34
N ALA A 122 -15.32 -9.19 2.75
CA ALA A 122 -13.86 -9.28 2.72
C ALA A 122 -13.40 -10.51 3.51
N ARG A 123 -13.84 -10.64 4.77
CA ARG A 123 -13.51 -11.77 5.63
C ARG A 123 -13.88 -13.11 5.01
N SER A 124 -15.08 -13.23 4.43
CA SER A 124 -15.55 -14.45 3.77
C SER A 124 -14.72 -14.83 2.54
N ARG A 125 -14.01 -13.86 1.95
CA ARG A 125 -13.17 -14.01 0.75
C ARG A 125 -11.67 -13.97 1.06
N GLY A 126 -11.31 -14.15 2.33
CA GLY A 126 -9.92 -14.22 2.79
C GLY A 126 -9.20 -12.88 2.78
N GLN A 127 -9.94 -11.78 2.84
CA GLN A 127 -9.41 -10.42 2.81
C GLN A 127 -9.79 -9.64 4.08
N THR A 128 -9.01 -8.62 4.39
CA THR A 128 -9.36 -7.52 5.30
C THR A 128 -9.69 -6.27 4.46
N LEU A 129 -10.45 -5.34 5.04
CA LEU A 129 -10.94 -4.15 4.36
C LEU A 129 -9.99 -2.96 4.60
N LEU A 130 -9.40 -2.41 3.55
CA LEU A 130 -8.82 -1.06 3.58
C LEU A 130 -9.90 -0.07 3.16
N LEU A 131 -10.13 0.98 3.94
CA LEU A 131 -11.27 1.89 3.71
C LEU A 131 -10.83 3.34 3.59
N ARG A 132 -11.24 4.02 2.51
CA ARG A 132 -11.27 5.48 2.42
C ARG A 132 -12.72 5.95 2.38
N ILE A 133 -13.09 6.88 3.26
CA ILE A 133 -14.29 7.70 3.05
C ILE A 133 -13.87 9.06 2.50
N ALA A 134 -14.13 9.29 1.22
CA ALA A 134 -13.82 10.55 0.56
C ALA A 134 -14.96 11.55 0.80
N PRO A 135 -14.68 12.83 1.12
CA PRO A 135 -15.72 13.82 1.39
C PRO A 135 -16.59 14.10 0.15
N TYR A 136 -15.97 14.09 -1.03
CA TYR A 136 -16.60 14.28 -2.34
C TYR A 136 -15.65 13.81 -3.46
N GLY A 137 -16.19 13.71 -4.67
CA GLY A 137 -15.46 13.58 -5.93
C GLY A 137 -15.73 14.75 -6.87
N THR A 138 -15.49 14.55 -8.16
CA THR A 138 -15.73 15.56 -9.19
C THR A 138 -17.13 15.43 -9.79
N GLY A 139 -17.91 16.51 -9.79
CA GLY A 139 -19.26 16.54 -10.39
C GLY A 139 -20.40 16.53 -9.38
N ALA A 140 -21.61 16.88 -9.82
CA ALA A 140 -22.78 17.03 -8.95
C ALA A 140 -23.24 15.70 -8.33
N GLU A 141 -23.08 14.60 -9.07
CA GLU A 141 -23.39 13.25 -8.61
C GLU A 141 -22.41 12.75 -7.55
N ARG A 142 -21.23 13.38 -7.42
CA ARG A 142 -20.16 13.06 -6.47
C ARG A 142 -19.96 14.15 -5.41
N ASP A 143 -20.90 15.07 -5.29
CA ASP A 143 -20.88 16.14 -4.30
C ASP A 143 -20.93 15.60 -2.85
N VAL A 144 -20.74 16.47 -1.87
CA VAL A 144 -21.03 16.21 -0.45
C VAL A 144 -22.50 15.79 -0.25
N PRO A 145 -22.89 15.22 0.91
CA PRO A 145 -24.28 14.89 1.18
C PRO A 145 -25.24 16.05 0.91
N HIS A 146 -26.44 15.75 0.38
CA HIS A 146 -27.40 16.78 -0.03
C HIS A 146 -27.79 17.71 1.13
N TRP A 147 -28.04 17.16 2.31
CA TRP A 147 -28.38 17.93 3.51
C TRP A 147 -27.25 18.90 3.91
N TYR A 148 -25.99 18.49 3.72
CA TYR A 148 -24.84 19.34 4.01
C TYR A 148 -24.69 20.42 2.94
N ARG A 149 -24.88 20.07 1.65
CA ARG A 149 -24.91 21.03 0.53
C ARG A 149 -25.98 22.10 0.75
N ASP A 150 -27.20 21.73 1.14
CA ASP A 150 -28.28 22.67 1.44
C ASP A 150 -27.90 23.65 2.56
N MET A 151 -27.10 23.18 3.53
CA MET A 151 -26.64 23.98 4.66
C MET A 151 -25.51 24.96 4.29
N VAL A 152 -24.52 24.52 3.51
CA VAL A 152 -23.35 25.36 3.16
C VAL A 152 -23.58 26.23 1.93
N GLY A 153 -24.61 25.93 1.14
CA GLY A 153 -24.95 26.68 -0.06
C GLY A 153 -24.22 26.19 -1.32
N PRO A 154 -24.51 26.80 -2.48
CA PRO A 154 -24.04 26.33 -3.78
C PRO A 154 -22.59 26.71 -4.10
N GLU A 155 -21.93 27.51 -3.25
CA GLU A 155 -20.58 28.00 -3.48
C GLU A 155 -19.57 26.84 -3.43
N LYS A 156 -18.65 26.86 -4.39
CA LYS A 156 -17.64 25.84 -4.66
C LYS A 156 -16.25 26.45 -4.90
N GLU A 157 -16.13 27.75 -4.66
CA GLU A 157 -14.90 28.49 -4.85
C GLU A 157 -14.03 28.33 -3.59
N TRP A 158 -12.80 27.87 -3.79
CA TRP A 158 -11.76 27.88 -2.77
C TRP A 158 -10.42 28.21 -3.42
N ALA A 159 -9.45 28.66 -2.63
CA ALA A 159 -8.17 29.22 -3.09
C ALA A 159 -7.39 28.31 -4.06
N TYR A 160 -7.57 26.99 -3.91
CA TYR A 160 -7.19 26.00 -4.91
C TYR A 160 -8.45 25.64 -5.70
N SER A 161 -8.48 25.80 -7.02
CA SER A 161 -9.52 25.23 -7.87
C SER A 161 -8.95 25.11 -9.27
N ASN A 162 -8.81 23.88 -9.76
CA ASN A 162 -8.27 23.63 -11.11
C ASN A 162 -9.27 22.80 -11.93
N PRO A 163 -9.11 22.71 -13.26
CA PRO A 163 -10.09 22.04 -14.12
C PRO A 163 -10.34 20.57 -13.76
N VAL A 164 -9.35 19.90 -13.17
CA VAL A 164 -9.38 18.49 -12.75
C VAL A 164 -9.92 18.37 -11.32
N ASN A 165 -9.42 19.19 -10.40
CA ASN A 165 -9.77 19.23 -8.99
C ASN A 165 -10.71 20.40 -8.72
N LYS A 166 -11.99 20.18 -8.99
CA LYS A 166 -13.06 21.10 -8.59
C LYS A 166 -13.37 20.88 -7.12
N TRP A 167 -13.16 21.91 -6.33
CA TRP A 167 -13.60 21.90 -4.95
C TRP A 167 -15.11 21.90 -4.91
N MET A 168 -15.63 21.17 -3.93
CA MET A 168 -17.06 21.10 -3.72
C MET A 168 -17.42 21.90 -2.49
N VAL A 169 -16.59 21.93 -1.45
CA VAL A 169 -16.86 22.73 -0.24
C VAL A 169 -15.59 23.42 0.24
N ASP A 170 -15.75 24.59 0.85
CA ASP A 170 -14.70 25.29 1.57
C ASP A 170 -14.28 24.48 2.81
N PRO A 171 -13.03 23.97 2.88
CA PRO A 171 -12.56 23.21 4.02
C PRO A 171 -12.26 24.07 5.25
N GLU A 172 -12.22 25.41 5.12
CA GLU A 172 -12.04 26.35 6.24
C GLU A 172 -13.35 26.63 6.98
N ASP A 173 -14.50 26.29 6.40
CA ASP A 173 -15.78 26.40 7.09
C ASP A 173 -15.82 25.41 8.26
N GLU A 174 -15.97 25.91 9.50
CA GLU A 174 -16.00 25.09 10.71
C GLU A 174 -17.07 23.98 10.66
N ARG A 175 -18.14 24.18 9.87
CA ARG A 175 -19.17 23.16 9.63
C ARG A 175 -18.59 21.93 8.94
N TYR A 176 -17.61 22.07 8.06
CA TYR A 176 -16.98 20.95 7.39
C TYR A 176 -16.29 20.01 8.38
N ALA A 177 -15.39 20.56 9.21
CA ALA A 177 -14.73 19.80 10.27
C ALA A 177 -15.74 19.24 11.29
N LYS A 178 -16.81 19.98 11.60
CA LYS A 178 -17.88 19.51 12.49
C LYS A 178 -18.60 18.29 11.94
N TYR A 179 -19.06 18.32 10.68
CA TYR A 179 -19.93 17.29 10.13
C TYR A 179 -19.14 16.13 9.53
N PHE A 180 -18.21 16.40 8.61
CA PHE A 180 -17.40 15.34 8.02
C PHE A 180 -16.45 14.73 9.07
N GLY A 181 -15.74 15.56 9.82
CA GLY A 181 -14.91 15.10 10.94
C GLY A 181 -15.74 14.43 12.04
N GLY A 182 -16.98 14.86 12.27
CA GLY A 182 -17.93 14.19 13.16
C GLY A 182 -18.28 12.78 12.70
N PHE A 183 -18.54 12.59 11.42
CA PHE A 183 -18.75 11.27 10.82
C PHE A 183 -17.51 10.36 10.99
N ILE A 184 -16.29 10.87 10.74
CA ILE A 184 -15.06 10.10 10.94
C ILE A 184 -14.89 9.67 12.40
N ARG A 185 -15.23 10.55 13.36
CA ARG A 185 -15.22 10.19 14.79
C ARG A 185 -16.24 9.10 15.13
N ALA A 186 -17.44 9.16 14.54
CA ALA A 186 -18.45 8.11 14.70
C ALA A 186 -18.00 6.77 14.07
N LEU A 187 -17.31 6.83 12.92
CA LEU A 187 -16.71 5.67 12.27
C LEU A 187 -15.66 5.00 13.18
N GLY A 188 -14.73 5.77 13.73
CA GLY A 188 -13.70 5.22 14.63
C GLY A 188 -14.27 4.68 15.94
N LEU A 189 -15.27 5.35 16.54
CA LEU A 189 -15.97 4.82 17.72
C LEU A 189 -16.58 3.43 17.47
N ARG A 190 -17.01 3.16 16.23
CA ARG A 190 -17.63 1.89 15.85
C ARG A 190 -16.61 0.82 15.44
N TYR A 191 -15.56 1.18 14.72
CA TYR A 191 -14.71 0.21 14.02
C TYR A 191 -13.22 0.21 14.41
N ASP A 192 -12.73 1.11 15.25
CA ASP A 192 -11.32 1.09 15.66
C ASP A 192 -10.96 -0.22 16.38
N GLY A 193 -9.99 -0.95 15.82
CA GLY A 193 -9.56 -2.26 16.26
C GLY A 193 -10.43 -3.43 15.78
N HIS A 194 -11.34 -3.22 14.83
CA HIS A 194 -12.07 -4.32 14.19
C HIS A 194 -11.09 -5.25 13.45
N PRO A 195 -11.13 -6.58 13.66
CA PRO A 195 -10.11 -7.50 13.13
C PRO A 195 -10.12 -7.59 11.60
N ASP A 196 -11.26 -7.34 10.97
CA ASP A 196 -11.39 -7.36 9.51
C ASP A 196 -11.16 -5.98 8.85
N LEU A 197 -10.82 -4.95 9.63
CA LEU A 197 -10.48 -3.61 9.11
C LEU A 197 -8.96 -3.47 9.06
N GLU A 198 -8.41 -3.52 7.85
CA GLU A 198 -6.97 -3.48 7.56
C GLU A 198 -6.34 -2.15 7.96
N ALA A 199 -6.88 -1.06 7.41
CA ALA A 199 -6.43 0.30 7.67
C ALA A 199 -7.52 1.30 7.23
N VAL A 200 -7.45 2.51 7.78
CA VAL A 200 -8.24 3.65 7.30
C VAL A 200 -7.34 4.64 6.59
N ASP A 201 -7.74 5.00 5.38
CA ASP A 201 -7.05 5.95 4.53
C ASP A 201 -7.59 7.35 4.80
N LEU A 202 -6.76 8.17 5.46
CA LEU A 202 -7.06 9.53 5.86
C LEU A 202 -7.29 10.39 4.61
N SER A 203 -8.49 10.94 4.53
CA SER A 203 -8.94 11.75 3.41
C SER A 203 -9.67 12.96 3.97
N ILE A 204 -9.01 14.12 3.96
CA ILE A 204 -9.51 15.33 4.63
C ILE A 204 -10.02 16.38 3.65
N VAL A 205 -9.45 16.49 2.45
CA VAL A 205 -9.78 17.50 1.44
C VAL A 205 -9.44 17.02 0.02
N GLY A 206 -9.78 17.82 -0.99
CA GLY A 206 -9.48 17.53 -2.39
C GLY A 206 -10.43 16.52 -3.03
N ALA A 207 -10.45 16.49 -4.36
CA ALA A 207 -11.23 15.49 -5.09
C ALA A 207 -10.75 14.08 -4.71
N TRP A 208 -11.71 13.16 -4.52
CA TRP A 208 -11.46 11.77 -4.10
C TRP A 208 -10.74 11.63 -2.75
N GLY A 209 -10.63 12.72 -1.99
CA GLY A 209 -9.92 12.73 -0.71
C GLY A 209 -8.40 12.77 -0.83
N GLU A 210 -7.86 13.18 -1.98
CA GLU A 210 -6.42 13.10 -2.27
C GLU A 210 -5.61 14.27 -1.70
N GLY A 211 -6.21 15.16 -0.92
CA GLY A 211 -5.45 16.18 -0.20
C GLY A 211 -4.89 17.29 -1.07
N ALA A 212 -5.22 17.37 -2.37
CA ALA A 212 -4.93 18.55 -3.18
C ALA A 212 -5.39 19.80 -2.41
N GLY A 213 -4.55 20.84 -2.33
CA GLY A 213 -4.81 22.09 -1.60
C GLY A 213 -4.66 22.03 -0.07
N SER A 214 -4.32 20.88 0.53
CA SER A 214 -4.09 20.76 1.97
C SER A 214 -2.97 21.68 2.52
N GLU A 215 -2.03 22.08 1.66
CA GLU A 215 -0.99 23.06 1.96
C GLU A 215 -1.53 24.46 2.24
N LEU A 216 -2.74 24.78 1.75
CA LEU A 216 -3.40 26.07 1.96
C LEU A 216 -4.24 26.12 3.23
N LEU A 217 -4.45 24.99 3.90
CA LEU A 217 -5.26 24.95 5.11
C LEU A 217 -4.64 25.81 6.21
N SER A 218 -5.48 26.57 6.90
CA SER A 218 -5.11 27.17 8.18
C SER A 218 -4.76 26.06 9.17
N GLN A 219 -3.85 26.35 10.10
CA GLN A 219 -3.48 25.39 11.13
C GLN A 219 -4.72 24.87 11.90
N PRO A 220 -5.67 25.71 12.38
CA PRO A 220 -6.86 25.21 13.04
C PRO A 220 -7.70 24.24 12.21
N ALA A 221 -7.91 24.52 10.90
CA ALA A 221 -8.68 23.65 10.02
C ALA A 221 -7.96 22.31 9.80
N ARG A 222 -6.65 22.35 9.52
CA ARG A 222 -5.80 21.16 9.38
C ARG A 222 -5.84 20.29 10.61
N GLU A 223 -5.64 20.87 11.80
CA GLU A 223 -5.65 20.13 13.05
C GLU A 223 -7.03 19.51 13.32
N ALA A 224 -8.12 20.26 13.12
CA ALA A 224 -9.47 19.75 13.32
C ALA A 224 -9.80 18.53 12.43
N LEU A 225 -9.38 18.58 11.17
CA LEU A 225 -9.61 17.51 10.20
C LEU A 225 -8.69 16.30 10.45
N VAL A 226 -7.38 16.50 10.65
CA VAL A 226 -6.46 15.40 10.93
C VAL A 226 -6.78 14.72 12.25
N ASN A 227 -7.09 15.49 13.30
CA ASN A 227 -7.44 14.94 14.61
C ASN A 227 -8.74 14.14 14.60
N SER A 228 -9.64 14.39 13.64
CA SER A 228 -10.83 13.54 13.48
C SER A 228 -10.47 12.08 13.19
N TYR A 229 -9.33 11.83 12.54
CA TYR A 229 -8.81 10.48 12.29
C TYR A 229 -7.87 10.02 13.41
N THR A 230 -6.85 10.82 13.74
CA THR A 230 -5.78 10.38 14.66
C THR A 230 -6.27 10.19 16.09
N ASP A 231 -7.36 10.85 16.51
CA ASP A 231 -8.01 10.58 17.79
C ASP A 231 -8.88 9.33 17.78
N SER A 232 -9.46 9.01 16.63
CA SER A 232 -10.54 8.03 16.49
C SER A 232 -10.01 6.63 16.19
N PHE A 233 -8.87 6.53 15.50
CA PHE A 233 -8.22 5.27 15.16
C PHE A 233 -6.91 5.14 15.90
N ARG A 234 -6.94 4.48 17.06
CA ARG A 234 -5.77 4.26 17.92
C ARG A 234 -5.29 2.81 17.86
N LYS A 235 -6.09 1.89 17.31
CA LYS A 235 -5.79 0.45 17.18
C LYS A 235 -5.72 0.01 15.73
N THR A 236 -6.59 0.54 14.87
CA THR A 236 -6.52 0.32 13.42
C THR A 236 -5.48 1.25 12.81
N PRO A 237 -4.58 0.75 11.94
CA PRO A 237 -3.61 1.57 11.24
C PRO A 237 -4.28 2.70 10.44
N LEU A 238 -3.67 3.88 10.48
CA LEU A 238 -3.97 4.96 9.53
C LEU A 238 -2.92 4.98 8.44
N ILE A 239 -3.35 5.22 7.21
CA ILE A 239 -2.47 5.65 6.12
C ILE A 239 -2.91 7.04 5.61
N ALA A 240 -1.97 7.86 5.16
CA ALA A 240 -2.26 9.16 4.57
C ALA A 240 -1.54 9.32 3.22
N LEU A 241 -2.18 9.98 2.26
CA LEU A 241 -1.46 10.39 1.04
C LEU A 241 -0.29 11.31 1.41
N LEU A 242 0.85 11.12 0.73
CA LEU A 242 1.89 12.13 0.64
C LEU A 242 1.31 13.35 -0.10
N MET A 243 0.66 14.23 0.65
CA MET A 243 -0.10 15.37 0.14
C MET A 243 0.72 16.66 0.26
N ASP A 244 1.21 16.96 1.47
CA ASP A 244 2.03 18.12 1.76
C ASP A 244 2.79 17.93 3.08
N LYS A 245 3.90 18.65 3.20
CA LYS A 245 4.79 18.57 4.36
C LYS A 245 4.12 18.89 5.69
N GLU A 246 3.33 19.94 5.78
CA GLU A 246 2.73 20.39 7.04
C GLU A 246 1.69 19.38 7.53
N THR A 247 0.83 18.90 6.64
CA THR A 247 -0.23 17.94 7.00
C THR A 247 0.33 16.56 7.32
N ASN A 248 1.22 16.02 6.49
CA ASN A 248 1.83 14.71 6.74
C ASN A 248 2.64 14.70 8.04
N MET A 249 3.48 15.72 8.27
CA MET A 249 4.27 15.81 9.51
C MET A 249 3.38 16.02 10.74
N TYR A 250 2.29 16.80 10.62
CA TYR A 250 1.34 16.95 11.72
C TYR A 250 0.67 15.63 12.08
N ALA A 251 0.14 14.90 11.10
CA ALA A 251 -0.51 13.60 11.34
C ALA A 251 0.45 12.61 12.03
N ASN A 252 1.68 12.49 11.54
CA ASN A 252 2.69 11.58 12.12
C ASN A 252 3.18 12.04 13.51
N SER A 253 3.01 13.32 13.87
CA SER A 253 3.30 13.81 15.22
C SER A 253 2.25 13.39 16.26
N GLN A 254 1.03 13.02 15.82
CA GLN A 254 -0.05 12.61 16.71
C GLN A 254 -0.01 11.12 17.05
N ILE A 255 0.24 10.27 16.04
CA ILE A 255 0.44 8.81 16.13
C ILE A 255 1.34 8.35 14.97
N PRO A 256 1.91 7.14 15.00
CA PRO A 256 2.49 6.54 13.80
C PRO A 256 1.42 6.42 12.71
N VAL A 257 1.64 7.12 11.59
CA VAL A 257 0.76 7.08 10.41
C VAL A 257 1.56 6.48 9.27
N GLY A 258 1.02 5.47 8.60
CA GLY A 258 1.58 4.96 7.36
C GLY A 258 1.35 5.98 6.24
N TRP A 259 2.06 5.84 5.13
CA TRP A 259 1.84 6.73 4.00
C TRP A 259 1.55 5.96 2.72
N ARG A 260 0.83 6.64 1.84
CA ARG A 260 0.54 6.19 0.50
C ARG A 260 0.93 7.22 -0.53
N ILE A 261 1.17 6.76 -1.74
CA ILE A 261 1.31 7.59 -2.94
C ILE A 261 0.38 7.05 -4.00
N ASP A 262 -0.18 7.99 -4.77
CA ASP A 262 -0.96 7.72 -5.95
C ASP A 262 -0.11 7.99 -7.19
N CYS A 263 -0.48 7.42 -8.34
CA CYS A 263 0.20 7.60 -9.61
C CYS A 263 1.61 6.97 -9.72
N ILE A 264 1.87 5.83 -9.05
CA ILE A 264 3.06 5.02 -9.33
C ILE A 264 3.12 4.71 -10.82
N GLY A 265 4.32 4.79 -11.40
CA GLY A 265 4.56 4.54 -12.81
C GLY A 265 4.24 5.72 -13.73
N ASP A 266 3.93 6.90 -13.21
CA ASP A 266 4.08 8.11 -14.01
C ASP A 266 5.56 8.40 -14.31
N LEU A 267 6.02 7.95 -15.48
CA LEU A 267 7.32 8.29 -16.06
C LEU A 267 7.22 9.42 -17.11
N GLY A 268 6.05 10.04 -17.26
CA GLY A 268 5.82 11.02 -18.33
C GLY A 268 4.36 11.29 -18.71
N PHE A 269 3.37 10.83 -17.94
CA PHE A 269 1.94 10.99 -18.24
C PHE A 269 1.54 12.44 -18.50
N TRP A 270 2.18 13.37 -17.79
CA TRP A 270 1.93 14.80 -17.90
C TRP A 270 3.18 15.62 -18.20
N ALA A 271 4.28 14.97 -18.61
CA ALA A 271 5.55 15.66 -18.81
C ALA A 271 5.46 16.78 -19.85
N GLU A 272 4.67 16.61 -20.91
CA GLU A 272 4.47 17.66 -21.93
C GLU A 272 3.81 18.91 -21.35
N ASP A 273 2.79 18.73 -20.50
CA ASP A 273 2.04 19.82 -19.89
C ASP A 273 2.74 20.43 -18.65
N GLN A 274 3.64 19.67 -18.03
CA GLN A 274 4.31 20.03 -16.77
C GLN A 274 5.82 20.24 -16.93
N ASN A 275 6.27 20.63 -18.13
CA ASN A 275 7.66 21.01 -18.39
C ASN A 275 8.67 19.91 -17.98
N GLY A 276 8.35 18.66 -18.34
CA GLY A 276 9.18 17.48 -18.08
C GLY A 276 9.02 16.87 -16.69
N TRP A 277 8.17 17.44 -15.82
CA TRP A 277 7.95 16.91 -14.47
C TRP A 277 7.22 15.57 -14.48
N THR A 278 7.62 14.68 -13.57
CA THR A 278 7.00 13.37 -13.35
C THR A 278 6.91 13.03 -11.87
N HIS A 279 5.97 12.17 -11.49
CA HIS A 279 5.93 11.72 -10.09
C HIS A 279 7.14 10.86 -9.72
N MET A 280 7.54 9.93 -10.59
CA MET A 280 8.59 8.94 -10.28
C MET A 280 10.00 9.54 -10.23
N TYR A 281 10.35 10.44 -11.14
CA TYR A 281 11.71 11.02 -11.18
C TYR A 281 11.85 12.24 -10.29
N ASP A 282 10.80 13.06 -10.16
CA ASP A 282 10.90 14.36 -9.50
C ASP A 282 10.23 14.36 -8.13
N PHE A 283 8.96 13.96 -8.05
CA PHE A 283 8.16 14.15 -6.84
C PHE A 283 8.53 13.19 -5.71
N TYR A 284 8.35 11.87 -5.87
CA TYR A 284 8.50 10.94 -4.75
C TYR A 284 9.90 10.92 -4.14
N PRO A 285 11.01 10.89 -4.92
CA PRO A 285 12.36 10.87 -4.33
C PRO A 285 12.64 12.08 -3.44
N GLN A 286 12.04 13.23 -3.73
CA GLN A 286 12.19 14.47 -2.97
C GLN A 286 11.21 14.52 -1.80
N GLU A 287 9.93 14.27 -2.04
CA GLU A 287 8.89 14.51 -1.05
C GLU A 287 8.86 13.46 0.06
N ILE A 288 9.30 12.23 -0.21
CA ILE A 288 9.54 11.23 0.86
C ILE A 288 10.52 11.79 1.91
N ILE A 289 11.57 12.52 1.47
CA ILE A 289 12.57 13.11 2.35
C ILE A 289 12.05 14.43 2.97
N ASN A 290 11.44 15.30 2.16
CA ASN A 290 10.95 16.60 2.63
C ASN A 290 9.87 16.46 3.72
N CYS A 291 9.05 15.41 3.61
CA CYS A 291 8.01 15.06 4.58
C CYS A 291 8.50 14.11 5.69
N ARG A 292 9.77 13.68 5.67
CA ARG A 292 10.42 12.80 6.67
C ARG A 292 9.77 11.41 6.82
N LEU A 293 9.39 10.81 5.70
CA LEU A 293 8.65 9.55 5.64
C LEU A 293 9.55 8.32 5.42
N GLU A 294 10.85 8.51 5.22
CA GLU A 294 11.78 7.46 4.78
C GLU A 294 11.94 6.30 5.78
N ASN A 295 11.59 6.52 7.05
CA ASN A 295 11.69 5.53 8.12
C ASN A 295 10.32 5.04 8.64
N ASP A 296 9.20 5.52 8.09
CA ASP A 296 7.87 5.19 8.59
C ASP A 296 7.52 3.70 8.41
N TRP A 297 8.10 3.04 7.40
CA TRP A 297 7.95 1.60 7.16
C TRP A 297 8.36 0.72 8.34
N LEU A 298 9.18 1.24 9.26
CA LEU A 298 9.56 0.53 10.49
C LEU A 298 8.42 0.39 11.49
N ARG A 299 7.35 1.18 11.34
CA ARG A 299 6.28 1.32 12.34
C ARG A 299 4.88 1.25 11.75
N SER A 300 4.73 1.52 10.45
CA SER A 300 3.43 1.66 9.79
C SER A 300 3.47 1.09 8.35
N PRO A 301 2.34 0.61 7.82
CA PRO A 301 2.28 0.07 6.46
C PRO A 301 2.40 1.17 5.40
N LEU A 302 3.04 0.84 4.27
CA LEU A 302 3.17 1.73 3.11
C LEU A 302 2.37 1.17 1.93
N SER A 303 1.41 1.93 1.42
CA SER A 303 0.47 1.42 0.41
C SER A 303 0.49 2.28 -0.85
N PHE A 304 0.84 1.76 -2.02
CA PHE A 304 0.93 2.58 -3.23
C PHE A 304 -0.17 2.27 -4.24
N GLU A 305 -0.40 3.17 -5.19
CA GLU A 305 -1.43 3.04 -6.20
C GLU A 305 -0.92 3.41 -7.59
N ILE A 306 -1.34 2.61 -8.57
CA ILE A 306 -0.92 2.72 -9.96
C ILE A 306 -1.46 4.01 -10.62
N CYS A 307 -0.65 4.63 -11.48
CA CYS A 307 -1.12 5.65 -12.42
C CYS A 307 -1.87 4.97 -13.58
N GLY A 308 -3.19 5.14 -13.63
CA GLY A 308 -4.02 4.46 -14.63
C GLY A 308 -4.13 2.95 -14.36
N THR A 309 -3.59 2.12 -15.26
CA THR A 309 -3.59 0.65 -15.13
C THR A 309 -2.38 0.04 -15.85
N PHE A 310 -2.04 -1.23 -15.57
CA PHE A 310 -1.00 -1.93 -16.34
C PHE A 310 -1.32 -2.01 -17.84
N LEU A 311 -2.60 -2.20 -18.21
CA LEU A 311 -3.00 -2.17 -19.62
C LEU A 311 -2.73 -0.79 -20.25
N ARG A 312 -2.99 0.30 -19.52
CA ARG A 312 -2.65 1.64 -20.00
C ARG A 312 -1.15 1.80 -20.21
N TRP A 313 -0.32 1.35 -19.26
CA TRP A 313 1.13 1.42 -19.39
C TRP A 313 1.61 0.75 -20.67
N ARG A 314 1.09 -0.44 -20.96
CA ARG A 314 1.46 -1.20 -22.14
C ARG A 314 0.94 -0.55 -23.43
N ASP A 315 -0.35 -0.23 -23.45
CA ASP A 315 -1.08 0.06 -24.69
C ASP A 315 -1.05 1.55 -25.06
N GLN A 316 -0.90 2.45 -24.08
CA GLN A 316 -0.92 3.91 -24.29
C GLN A 316 0.44 4.54 -24.05
N GLU A 317 1.07 4.24 -22.91
CA GLU A 317 2.37 4.83 -22.55
C GLU A 317 3.53 4.11 -23.26
N GLY A 318 3.29 2.91 -23.78
CA GLY A 318 4.28 2.14 -24.54
C GLY A 318 5.44 1.63 -23.69
N TYR A 319 5.22 1.46 -22.39
CA TYR A 319 6.26 1.00 -21.46
C TYR A 319 6.76 -0.38 -21.82
N ASP A 320 8.07 -0.54 -21.77
CA ASP A 320 8.72 -1.82 -21.95
C ASP A 320 9.04 -2.50 -20.60
N ARG A 321 9.71 -3.64 -20.69
CA ARG A 321 10.07 -4.43 -19.51
C ARG A 321 11.03 -3.70 -18.58
N GLU A 322 11.92 -2.85 -19.10
CA GLU A 322 12.89 -2.11 -18.29
C GLU A 322 12.21 -0.93 -17.58
N ASP A 323 11.22 -0.29 -18.19
CA ASP A 323 10.39 0.72 -17.53
C ASP A 323 9.65 0.12 -16.31
N VAL A 324 8.99 -1.03 -16.49
CA VAL A 324 8.27 -1.72 -15.42
C VAL A 324 9.22 -2.20 -14.32
N LYS A 325 10.41 -2.72 -14.67
CA LYS A 325 11.44 -3.07 -13.69
C LYS A 325 11.93 -1.85 -12.91
N TYR A 326 12.13 -0.72 -13.57
CA TYR A 326 12.53 0.51 -12.91
C TYR A 326 11.49 0.92 -11.85
N ILE A 327 10.21 0.94 -12.24
CA ILE A 327 9.10 1.28 -11.35
C ILE A 327 9.08 0.33 -10.13
N ILE A 328 9.13 -0.99 -10.36
CA ILE A 328 9.15 -2.00 -9.29
C ILE A 328 10.34 -1.78 -8.35
N ASN A 329 11.54 -1.56 -8.88
CA ASN A 329 12.74 -1.40 -8.07
C ASN A 329 12.70 -0.13 -7.20
N GLU A 330 12.17 0.99 -7.71
CA GLU A 330 12.02 2.21 -6.89
C GLU A 330 10.97 2.01 -5.79
N THR A 331 9.83 1.38 -6.07
CA THR A 331 8.84 1.11 -5.01
C THR A 331 9.37 0.18 -3.92
N LEU A 332 10.19 -0.82 -4.28
CA LEU A 332 10.86 -1.70 -3.31
C LEU A 332 11.90 -0.95 -2.47
N LYS A 333 12.63 -0.01 -3.06
CA LYS A 333 13.54 0.89 -2.33
C LYS A 333 12.80 1.82 -1.36
N TRP A 334 11.55 2.16 -1.65
CA TRP A 334 10.67 2.90 -0.75
C TRP A 334 9.88 2.01 0.21
N HIS A 335 10.21 0.72 0.31
CA HIS A 335 9.63 -0.21 1.28
C HIS A 335 8.12 -0.44 1.15
N ILE A 336 7.59 -0.46 -0.08
CA ILE A 336 6.18 -0.75 -0.34
C ILE A 336 5.72 -2.02 0.39
N SER A 337 4.56 -1.91 1.05
CA SER A 337 3.86 -3.02 1.72
C SER A 337 2.70 -3.54 0.88
N SER A 338 1.87 -2.65 0.33
CA SER A 338 0.71 -3.04 -0.50
C SER A 338 0.56 -2.19 -1.76
N PHE A 339 -0.10 -2.74 -2.80
CA PHE A 339 -0.25 -2.08 -4.09
C PHE A 339 -1.67 -2.17 -4.69
N ASN A 340 -2.26 -1.02 -5.00
CA ASN A 340 -3.51 -0.90 -5.74
C ASN A 340 -3.24 -0.89 -7.25
N ALA A 341 -3.52 -1.99 -7.95
CA ALA A 341 -3.49 -2.03 -9.41
C ALA A 341 -4.88 -1.80 -10.05
N LYS A 342 -5.78 -1.10 -9.33
CA LYS A 342 -7.16 -0.77 -9.73
C LYS A 342 -8.01 -2.00 -10.11
N SER A 343 -7.68 -3.19 -9.59
CA SER A 343 -8.29 -4.44 -10.05
C SER A 343 -8.34 -4.53 -11.59
N SER A 344 -7.25 -4.12 -12.25
CA SER A 344 -7.02 -4.28 -13.68
C SER A 344 -6.08 -5.46 -13.90
N PRO A 345 -6.29 -6.27 -14.96
CA PRO A 345 -5.41 -7.41 -15.24
C PRO A 345 -3.96 -6.98 -15.49
N VAL A 346 -3.05 -7.84 -15.06
CA VAL A 346 -1.62 -7.78 -15.34
C VAL A 346 -1.35 -8.41 -16.71
N PRO A 347 -0.64 -7.73 -17.63
CA PRO A 347 -0.17 -8.31 -18.89
C PRO A 347 0.74 -9.53 -18.67
N GLU A 348 0.57 -10.56 -19.48
CA GLU A 348 1.33 -11.83 -19.39
C GLU A 348 2.84 -11.59 -19.49
N GLU A 349 3.28 -10.65 -20.32
CA GLU A 349 4.69 -10.29 -20.50
C GLU A 349 5.37 -9.71 -19.25
N TRP A 350 4.59 -9.32 -18.23
CA TRP A 350 5.05 -8.76 -16.96
C TRP A 350 4.68 -9.62 -15.75
N GLU A 351 4.07 -10.80 -15.95
CA GLU A 351 3.67 -11.71 -14.87
C GLU A 351 4.86 -12.06 -13.97
N ASP A 352 6.00 -12.41 -14.57
CA ASP A 352 7.21 -12.75 -13.83
C ASP A 352 7.81 -11.56 -13.06
N LEU A 353 7.68 -10.33 -13.58
CA LEU A 353 8.08 -9.13 -12.84
C LEU A 353 7.19 -8.89 -11.62
N VAL A 354 5.88 -9.09 -11.77
CA VAL A 354 4.93 -8.95 -10.66
C VAL A 354 5.14 -10.04 -9.62
N GLU A 355 5.44 -11.28 -10.03
CA GLU A 355 5.79 -12.36 -9.10
C GLU A 355 7.03 -12.03 -8.28
N GLU A 356 8.10 -11.56 -8.93
CA GLU A 356 9.34 -11.12 -8.26
C GLU A 356 9.11 -9.90 -7.36
N TRP A 357 8.20 -8.99 -7.74
CA TRP A 357 7.80 -7.88 -6.90
C TRP A 357 7.12 -8.36 -5.62
N LEU A 358 6.15 -9.27 -5.73
CA LEU A 358 5.40 -9.83 -4.61
C LEU A 358 6.30 -10.61 -3.64
N LYS A 359 7.31 -11.33 -4.11
CA LYS A 359 8.30 -12.01 -3.24
C LYS A 359 9.09 -11.06 -2.34
N ARG A 360 9.23 -9.80 -2.76
CA ARG A 360 10.09 -8.79 -2.12
C ARG A 360 9.31 -7.67 -1.42
N MET A 361 7.99 -7.62 -1.58
CA MET A 361 7.10 -6.63 -0.99
C MET A 361 6.79 -6.96 0.47
N GLY A 362 6.70 -5.94 1.34
CA GLY A 362 6.33 -6.12 2.74
C GLY A 362 7.35 -6.90 3.57
N TYR A 363 6.92 -7.99 4.21
CA TYR A 363 7.73 -8.75 5.16
C TYR A 363 7.78 -10.26 4.83
N ARG A 364 8.89 -10.90 5.21
CA ARG A 364 9.04 -12.36 5.12
C ARG A 364 9.77 -12.89 6.35
N PHE A 365 9.14 -13.81 7.07
CA PHE A 365 9.78 -14.52 8.17
C PHE A 365 10.38 -15.83 7.68
N VAL A 366 11.69 -16.00 7.85
CA VAL A 366 12.42 -17.19 7.39
C VAL A 366 13.02 -17.94 8.58
N LEU A 367 12.55 -19.17 8.81
CA LEU A 367 13.10 -20.03 9.86
C LEU A 367 14.45 -20.61 9.40
N ARG A 368 15.55 -20.00 9.86
CA ARG A 368 16.92 -20.41 9.48
C ARG A 368 17.41 -21.65 10.23
N ARG A 369 16.99 -21.82 11.49
CA ARG A 369 17.42 -22.91 12.37
C ARG A 369 16.45 -23.05 13.53
N PHE A 370 16.11 -24.28 13.90
CA PHE A 370 15.62 -24.58 15.24
C PHE A 370 16.29 -25.82 15.79
N SER A 371 16.29 -25.96 17.11
CA SER A 371 16.88 -27.10 17.79
C SER A 371 16.01 -27.51 18.97
N TYR A 372 15.93 -28.82 19.20
CA TYR A 372 15.16 -29.40 20.31
C TYR A 372 15.91 -30.61 20.92
N PRO A 373 15.68 -30.94 22.20
CA PRO A 373 16.28 -32.10 22.87
C PRO A 373 15.77 -33.45 22.36
#